data_AF-A0A381ICU7-F1
#
_entry.id   AF-A0A381ICU7-F1
#
_cell.length_a   1.000
_cell.length_b   1.000
_cell.length_c   1.000
_cell.angle_alpha   90.00
_cell.angle_beta   90.00
_cell.angle_gamma   90.00
#
_symmetry.space_group_name_H-M   'P 1'
#
loop_
_entity.id
_entity.type
_entity.pdbx_description
1 polymer ?
#
loop_
_entity_poly.entity_id
_entity_poly.type
_entity_poly.pdbx_seq_one_letter_code
_entity_poly.pdbx_strand_id
1 'polypeptide(L)' 'MEKAYKFRMYPNKKQQELINKTFGCCRFVYNKYLAKRIEVYKNDKETFTYKQCSSDLTNFKKRIKVA' A
#
# COMPACT_ATOMS: atom_id res chain seq x y z
N MET A 1 -24.42 -18.60 -8.51
CA MET A 1 -23.35 -19.49 -9.02
C MET A 1 -22.07 -18.66 -9.06
N GLU A 2 -21.19 -18.81 -8.07
CA GLU A 2 -19.92 -18.07 -8.06
C GLU A 2 -18.93 -18.76 -9.01
N LYS A 3 -18.33 -17.99 -9.91
CA LYS A 3 -17.33 -18.48 -10.87
C LYS A 3 -15.97 -17.92 -10.47
N ALA A 4 -15.00 -18.80 -10.28
CA ALA A 4 -13.60 -18.43 -10.14
C ALA A 4 -12.87 -18.73 -11.45
N TYR A 5 -11.96 -17.84 -11.84
CA TYR A 5 -11.15 -18.02 -13.03
C TYR A 5 -9.66 -18.09 -12.68
N LYS A 6 -8.95 -19.01 -13.33
CA LYS A 6 -7.50 -19.17 -13.19
C LYS A 6 -6.85 -18.98 -14.55
N PHE A 7 -5.99 -17.97 -14.67
CA PHE A 7 -5.26 -17.67 -15.89
C PHE A 7 -3.78 -17.48 -15.59
N ARG A 8 -2.94 -17.80 -16.58
CA ARG A 8 -1.51 -17.46 -16.59
C ARG A 8 -1.30 -16.23 -17.47
N MET A 9 -0.66 -15.20 -16.94
CA MET A 9 -0.29 -14.01 -17.71
C MET A 9 1.13 -14.14 -18.27
N TYR A 10 1.34 -13.64 -19.49
CA TYR A 10 2.65 -13.53 -20.13
C TYR A 10 2.93 -12.05 -20.46
N PRO A 11 3.30 -11.24 -19.45
CA PRO A 11 3.49 -9.81 -19.63
C PRO A 11 4.75 -9.49 -20.45
N ASN A 12 4.67 -8.51 -21.34
CA ASN A 12 5.85 -7.92 -21.98
C ASN A 12 6.68 -7.08 -20.98
N LYS A 13 7.87 -6.63 -21.39
CA LYS A 13 8.79 -5.89 -20.50
C LYS A 13 8.14 -4.68 -19.82
N LYS A 14 7.42 -3.85 -20.59
CA LYS A 14 6.72 -2.66 -20.08
C LYS A 14 5.65 -3.03 -19.05
N GLN A 15 4.90 -4.11 -19.28
CA GLN A 15 3.91 -4.61 -18.34
C GLN A 15 4.57 -5.14 -17.05
N GLN A 16 5.66 -5.90 -17.16
CA GLN A 16 6.39 -6.41 -15.99
C GLN A 16 6.87 -5.26 -15.10
N GLU A 17 7.46 -4.21 -15.69
CA GLU A 17 7.88 -3.02 -14.96
C GLU A 17 6.71 -2.35 -14.23
N LEU A 18 5.57 -2.16 -14.90
CA LEU A 18 4.39 -1.54 -14.30
C LEU A 18 3.81 -2.40 -13.16
N ILE A 19 3.76 -3.72 -13.36
CA ILE A 19 3.30 -4.68 -12.34
C ILE A 19 4.20 -4.62 -11.11
N ASN A 20 5.52 -4.67 -11.31
CA ASN A 20 6.49 -4.60 -10.22
C ASN A 20 6.41 -3.27 -9.47
N LYS A 21 6.30 -2.15 -10.18
CA LYS A 21 6.09 -0.82 -9.57
C LYS A 21 4.79 -0.77 -8.77
N THR A 22 3.69 -1.29 -9.32
CA THR A 22 2.39 -1.31 -8.67
C THR A 22 2.43 -2.12 -7.38
N PHE A 23 2.85 -3.38 -7.45
CA PHE A 23 2.91 -4.24 -6.27
C PHE A 23 3.94 -3.77 -5.24
N GLY A 24 5.08 -3.24 -5.69
CA GLY A 24 6.07 -2.64 -4.80
C GLY A 24 5.50 -1.46 -4.02
N CYS A 25 4.87 -0.51 -4.70
CA CYS A 25 4.22 0.64 -4.07
C CYS A 25 3.10 0.22 -3.10
N CYS A 26 2.23 -0.70 -3.50
CA CYS A 26 1.15 -1.21 -2.66
C CYS A 26 1.69 -1.88 -1.38
N ARG A 27 2.69 -2.77 -1.53
CA ARG A 27 3.31 -3.49 -0.40
C ARG A 27 3.98 -2.52 0.57
N PHE A 28 4.69 -1.52 0.04
CA PHE A 28 5.33 -0.49 0.86
C PHE A 28 4.30 0.29 1.69
N VAL A 29 3.26 0.81 1.05
CA VAL A 29 2.21 1.59 1.73
C VAL A 29 1.50 0.74 2.78
N TYR A 30 1.13 -0.50 2.45
CA TYR A 30 0.46 -1.41 3.38
C TYR A 30 1.33 -1.68 4.61
N ASN A 31 2.59 -2.09 4.41
CA ASN A 31 3.49 -2.42 5.52
C ASN A 31 3.76 -1.21 6.42
N LYS A 32 3.93 -0.01 5.84
CA LYS A 32 4.13 1.23 6.60
C LYS A 32 2.96 1.49 7.55
N TYR A 33 1.72 1.42 7.07
CA TYR A 33 0.55 1.69 7.90
C TYR A 33 0.16 0.54 8.81
N LEU A 34 0.48 -0.71 8.45
CA LEU A 34 0.36 -1.84 9.35
C LEU A 34 1.27 -1.65 10.58
N ALA A 35 2.55 -1.31 10.36
CA ALA A 35 3.48 -1.01 11.46
C ALA A 35 2.96 0.14 12.34
N LYS A 36 2.50 1.24 11.71
CA LYS A 36 1.95 2.38 12.47
C LYS A 36 0.73 1.99 13.31
N ARG A 37 -0.19 1.19 12.77
CA ARG A 37 -1.37 0.71 13.51
C ARG A 37 -0.97 -0.18 14.69
N ILE A 38 0.04 -1.04 14.51
CA ILE A 38 0.58 -1.87 15.60
C ILE A 38 1.13 -0.98 16.72
N GLU A 39 1.90 0.05 16.39
CA GLU A 39 2.45 1.00 17.38
C GLU A 39 1.36 1.77 18.14
N VAL A 40 0.42 2.39 17.41
CA VAL A 40 -0.68 3.15 18.02
C VAL A 40 -1.52 2.27 18.94
N TYR A 41 -1.82 1.05 18.52
CA TYR A 41 -2.59 0.13 19.36
C TYR A 41 -1.83 -0.32 20.61
N LYS A 42 -0.50 -0.51 20.52
CA LYS A 42 0.33 -0.86 21.67
C LYS A 42 0.34 0.24 22.73
N ASN A 43 0.43 1.50 22.30
CA ASN A 43 0.58 2.65 23.20
C ASN A 43 -0.77 3.15 23.73
N ASP A 44 -1.75 3.32 22.84
CA ASP A 44 -2.96 4.10 23.14
C ASP A 44 -4.22 3.21 23.14
N LYS A 45 -4.10 1.94 22.75
CA LYS A 45 -5.23 1.01 22.49
C LYS A 45 -6.21 1.50 21.41
N GLU A 46 -5.78 2.45 20.59
CA GLU A 46 -6.54 2.98 19.47
C GLU A 46 -6.09 2.37 18.13
N THR A 47 -6.87 2.62 17.07
CA THR A 47 -6.48 2.24 15.69
C THR A 47 -6.25 3.47 14.84
N PHE A 48 -5.19 3.44 14.04
CA PHE A 48 -5.01 4.40 12.96
C PHE A 48 -5.96 4.04 11.79
N THR A 49 -6.98 4.86 11.58
CA THR A 49 -8.07 4.62 10.63
C THR A 49 -7.63 4.82 9.18
N TYR A 50 -8.42 4.29 8.23
CA TYR A 50 -8.18 4.50 6.79
C TYR A 50 -8.12 5.99 6.42
N LYS A 51 -9.02 6.83 6.95
CA LYS A 51 -9.03 8.27 6.68
C LYS A 51 -7.72 8.93 7.12
N GLN A 52 -7.21 8.54 8.29
CA GLN A 52 -5.92 9.01 8.79
C GLN A 52 -4.75 8.51 7.93
N CYS A 53 -4.74 7.22 7.55
CA CYS A 53 -3.73 6.69 6.60
C CYS A 53 -3.70 7.47 5.28
N SER A 54 -4.88 7.75 4.70
CA SER A 54 -4.99 8.46 3.41
C SER A 54 -4.48 9.90 3.50
N SER A 55 -4.85 10.61 4.57
CA SER A 55 -4.36 11.96 4.85
C SER A 55 -2.85 11.99 5.08
N ASP A 56 -2.33 11.11 5.93
CA ASP A 56 -0.90 10.99 6.23
C ASP A 56 -0.09 10.65 4.96
N LEU A 57 -0.58 9.73 4.13
CA LEU A 57 0.10 9.34 2.89
C LEU A 57 0.23 10.50 1.91
N THR A 58 -0.80 11.36 1.85
CA THR A 58 -0.77 12.56 1.01
C THR A 58 0.34 13.51 1.47
N ASN A 59 0.46 13.73 2.78
CA ASN A 59 1.50 14.57 3.36
C ASN A 59 2.89 13.94 3.19
N PHE A 60 3.00 12.63 3.40
CA PHE A 60 4.24 11.87 3.20
C PHE A 60 4.76 11.98 1.76
N LYS A 61 3.89 11.84 0.75
CA LYS A 61 4.24 12.02 -0.66
C LYS A 61 4.72 13.44 -0.98
N LYS A 62 4.12 14.47 -0.36
CA LYS A 62 4.57 15.86 -0.52
C LYS A 62 6.00 16.04 0.01
N ARG A 63 6.32 15.47 1.18
CA ARG A 63 7.66 15.54 1.78
C ARG A 63 8.73 14.89 0.89
N ILE A 64 8.45 13.71 0.33
CA ILE A 64 9.41 13.01 -0.55
C ILE A 64 9.66 13.79 -1.84
N LYS A 65 8.66 14.50 -2.38
CA LYS A 65 8.81 15.27 -3.62
C LYS A 65 9.59 16.58 -3.46
N VAL A 66 9.82 17.02 -2.22
CA VAL A 66 10.52 18.28 -1.88
C VAL A 66 11.99 18.03 -1.49
N ALA A 67 12.42 16.76 -1.48
CA ALA A 67 13.82 16.34 -1.35
C ALA A 67 14.33 15.84 -2.72
#